data_AF-A0A1Z8UX32-F1
#
_entry.id   AF-A0A1Z8UX32-F1
#
_cell.length_a   1.000
_cell.length_b   1.000
_cell.length_c   1.000
_cell.angle_alpha   90.00
_cell.angle_beta   90.00
_cell.angle_gamma   90.00
#
_symmetry.space_group_name_H-M   'P 1'
#
loop_
_entity.id
_entity.type
_entity.pdbx_description
1 polymer ?
#
loop_
_entity_poly.entity_id
_entity_poly.type
_entity_poly.pdbx_seq_one_letter_code
_entity_poly.pdbx_strand_id
1 'polypeptide(L)'
;MLVSIILLVSGLFILVKGADILISSSVAIGKRLNVSEFFIGLIVVGFGTSLCELLVSIDAVIKNSPDISVGNVIGSNIANILLVTFAAGITAELKSIKVSIFDLSFHLGSHFLFLLIFLFTFLDRSFGLLFLLLFVLYLFKSFRNSTSETIEESNIENDLFSNLSHLQPIKYGLPISILAIIITLLGADITVDAAIKISNILNVSDSFIGLTIIALGTSLPEIATSITASKKGKSNIIIGNIIGSNIYNLLLILGFTSLFENFSYNKELLSKDVIILFLASMVFTIIIFKKIKIGKIVSVLCFIFYLLYLLSLYFSNF
;
A
#
# COMPACT_ATOMS: atom_id res chain seq x y z
N MET A 1 -10.06 29.45 -5.39
CA MET A 1 -8.80 29.24 -4.64
C MET A 1 -9.04 28.98 -3.16
N LEU A 2 -9.59 29.93 -2.38
CA LEU A 2 -9.79 29.75 -0.92
C LEU A 2 -10.58 28.48 -0.56
N VAL A 3 -11.70 28.21 -1.24
CA VAL A 3 -12.50 27.00 -1.04
C VAL A 3 -11.66 25.72 -1.27
N SER A 4 -10.85 25.69 -2.32
CA SER A 4 -9.98 24.53 -2.61
C SER A 4 -8.91 24.33 -1.54
N ILE A 5 -8.35 25.41 -0.99
CA ILE A 5 -7.38 25.32 0.12
C ILE A 5 -8.06 24.77 1.38
N ILE A 6 -9.27 25.25 1.70
CA ILE A 6 -10.05 24.73 2.83
C ILE A 6 -10.35 23.24 2.63
N LEU A 7 -10.77 22.84 1.42
CA LEU A 7 -11.01 21.44 1.08
C LEU A 7 -9.73 20.60 1.23
N LEU A 8 -8.59 21.07 0.72
CA LEU A 8 -7.31 20.38 0.84
C LEU A 8 -6.94 20.13 2.31
N VAL A 9 -7.01 21.16 3.14
CA VAL A 9 -6.69 21.06 4.57
C VAL A 9 -7.68 20.14 5.30
N SER A 10 -8.98 20.25 4.99
CA SER A 10 -10.01 19.41 5.60
C SER A 10 -9.88 17.94 5.19
N GLY A 11 -9.57 17.67 3.90
CA GLY A 11 -9.32 16.33 3.38
C GLY A 11 -8.12 15.68 4.06
N LEU A 12 -7.00 16.39 4.16
CA LEU A 12 -5.81 15.92 4.88
C LEU A 12 -6.10 15.65 6.36
N PHE A 13 -6.89 16.51 7.01
CA PHE A 13 -7.30 16.30 8.40
C PHE A 13 -8.16 15.03 8.56
N ILE A 14 -9.16 14.85 7.70
CA ILE A 14 -10.04 13.68 7.68
C ILE A 14 -9.22 12.41 7.43
N LEU A 15 -8.32 12.45 6.45
CA LEU A 15 -7.41 11.36 6.08
C LEU A 15 -6.57 10.91 7.29
N VAL A 16 -5.90 11.86 7.97
CA VAL A 16 -5.07 11.57 9.14
C VAL A 16 -5.92 11.04 10.31
N LYS A 17 -7.13 11.55 10.50
CA LYS A 17 -8.03 11.07 11.55
C LYS A 17 -8.56 9.65 11.28
N GLY A 18 -8.90 9.34 10.04
CA GLY A 18 -9.25 7.98 9.62
C GLY A 18 -8.09 7.03 9.88
N ALA A 19 -6.88 7.41 9.46
CA ALA A 19 -5.67 6.63 9.68
C ALA A 19 -5.39 6.38 11.18
N ASP A 20 -5.56 7.38 12.04
CA ASP A 20 -5.37 7.25 13.50
C ASP A 20 -6.31 6.23 14.13
N ILE A 21 -7.61 6.32 13.81
CA ILE A 21 -8.63 5.36 14.27
C ILE A 21 -8.34 3.96 13.73
N LEU A 22 -7.94 3.87 12.45
CA LEU A 22 -7.63 2.59 11.81
C LEU A 22 -6.46 1.90 12.52
N ILE A 23 -5.37 2.61 12.81
CA ILE A 23 -4.21 2.04 13.50
C ILE A 23 -4.59 1.61 14.93
N SER A 24 -5.29 2.45 15.70
CA SER A 24 -5.71 2.11 17.07
C SER A 24 -6.60 0.87 17.10
N SER A 25 -7.63 0.83 16.25
CA SER A 25 -8.55 -0.32 16.16
C SER A 25 -7.82 -1.59 15.72
N SER A 26 -6.97 -1.49 14.69
CA SER A 26 -6.23 -2.63 14.15
C SER A 26 -5.28 -3.24 15.20
N VAL A 27 -4.51 -2.43 15.90
CA VAL A 27 -3.63 -2.88 17.01
C VAL A 27 -4.44 -3.61 18.08
N ALA A 28 -5.58 -3.05 18.48
CA ALA A 28 -6.44 -3.61 19.52
C ALA A 28 -7.04 -4.97 19.10
N ILE A 29 -7.49 -5.09 17.85
CA ILE A 29 -7.97 -6.36 17.28
C ILE A 29 -6.86 -7.40 17.29
N GLY A 30 -5.66 -7.04 16.85
CA GLY A 30 -4.52 -7.95 16.79
C GLY A 30 -4.18 -8.58 18.13
N LYS A 31 -4.08 -7.74 19.15
CA LYS A 31 -3.81 -8.18 20.53
C LYS A 31 -4.88 -9.12 21.05
N ARG A 32 -6.15 -8.78 20.84
CA ARG A 32 -7.26 -9.62 21.34
C ARG A 32 -7.32 -10.97 20.63
N LEU A 33 -7.03 -11.01 19.34
CA LEU A 33 -7.03 -12.23 18.52
C LEU A 33 -5.70 -13.00 18.60
N ASN A 34 -4.72 -12.49 19.35
CA ASN A 34 -3.38 -13.05 19.47
C ASN A 34 -2.71 -13.29 18.11
N VAL A 35 -2.78 -12.30 17.22
CA VAL A 35 -2.09 -12.27 15.92
C VAL A 35 -1.08 -11.13 15.88
N SER A 36 0.04 -11.34 15.19
CA SER A 36 1.14 -10.37 15.16
C SER A 36 0.74 -9.02 14.55
N GLU A 37 1.39 -7.94 15.01
CA GLU A 37 1.21 -6.60 14.44
C GLU A 37 1.52 -6.57 12.93
N PHE A 38 2.48 -7.38 12.47
CA PHE A 38 2.76 -7.55 11.04
C PHE A 38 1.54 -8.07 10.29
N PHE A 39 0.94 -9.16 10.76
CA PHE A 39 -0.22 -9.77 10.09
C PHE A 39 -1.45 -8.85 10.10
N ILE A 40 -1.63 -8.06 11.17
CA ILE A 40 -2.68 -7.03 11.22
C ILE A 40 -2.42 -5.89 10.23
N GLY A 41 -1.19 -5.42 10.14
CA GLY A 41 -0.78 -4.43 9.13
C GLY A 41 -1.06 -4.95 7.72
N LEU A 42 -0.80 -6.23 7.48
CA LEU A 42 -1.10 -6.90 6.22
C LEU A 42 -2.62 -7.00 5.96
N ILE A 43 -3.42 -7.51 6.89
CA ILE A 43 -4.81 -7.87 6.59
C ILE A 43 -5.81 -6.73 6.73
N VAL A 44 -5.62 -5.82 7.69
CA VAL A 44 -6.58 -4.74 7.95
C VAL A 44 -6.15 -3.46 7.27
N VAL A 45 -4.89 -3.06 7.48
CA VAL A 45 -4.37 -1.81 6.92
C VAL A 45 -4.11 -1.98 5.42
N GLY A 46 -3.29 -2.96 5.05
CA GLY A 46 -2.88 -3.19 3.66
C GLY A 46 -4.04 -3.51 2.72
N PHE A 47 -4.98 -4.36 3.14
CA PHE A 47 -6.18 -4.60 2.33
C PHE A 47 -7.04 -3.34 2.22
N GLY A 48 -7.27 -2.67 3.36
CA GLY A 48 -8.19 -1.54 3.45
C GLY A 48 -7.74 -0.35 2.60
N THR A 49 -6.45 -0.02 2.63
CA THR A 49 -5.91 1.09 1.84
C THR A 49 -5.82 0.73 0.35
N SER A 50 -5.51 -0.53 0.01
CA SER A 50 -5.41 -0.99 -1.38
C SER A 50 -6.76 -1.22 -2.09
N LEU A 51 -7.88 -0.85 -1.45
CA LEU A 51 -9.20 -0.84 -2.10
C LEU A 51 -9.29 0.21 -3.20
N CYS A 52 -8.63 1.36 -3.05
CA CYS A 52 -8.58 2.39 -4.09
C CYS A 52 -7.94 1.84 -5.36
N GLU A 53 -6.80 1.16 -5.24
CA GLU A 53 -6.13 0.51 -6.37
C GLU A 53 -7.02 -0.54 -7.03
N LEU A 54 -7.71 -1.37 -6.23
CA LEU A 54 -8.58 -2.41 -6.76
C LEU A 54 -9.69 -1.78 -7.62
N LEU A 55 -10.34 -0.73 -7.11
CA LEU A 55 -11.42 -0.04 -7.82
C LEU A 55 -10.92 0.64 -9.10
N VAL A 56 -9.78 1.35 -9.04
CA VAL A 56 -9.16 2.01 -10.20
C VAL A 56 -8.78 0.98 -11.27
N SER A 57 -8.15 -0.13 -10.87
CA SER A 57 -7.74 -1.19 -11.78
C SER A 57 -8.94 -1.91 -12.43
N ILE A 58 -10.00 -2.20 -11.67
CA ILE A 58 -11.23 -2.77 -12.24
C ILE A 58 -11.89 -1.80 -13.22
N ASP A 59 -12.05 -0.53 -12.84
CA ASP A 59 -12.65 0.51 -13.69
C ASP A 59 -11.88 0.68 -15.01
N ALA A 60 -10.54 0.69 -14.94
CA ALA A 60 -9.67 0.75 -16.11
C ALA A 60 -9.90 -0.41 -17.09
N VAL A 61 -10.02 -1.65 -16.59
CA VAL A 61 -10.28 -2.81 -17.45
C VAL A 61 -11.69 -2.77 -18.06
N ILE A 62 -12.70 -2.38 -17.28
CA ILE A 62 -14.08 -2.22 -17.78
C ILE A 62 -14.15 -1.15 -18.89
N LYS A 63 -13.34 -0.10 -18.78
CA LYS A 63 -13.20 0.96 -19.79
C LYS A 63 -12.25 0.61 -20.94
N ASN A 64 -11.87 -0.66 -21.10
CA ASN A 64 -10.96 -1.14 -22.15
C ASN A 64 -9.59 -0.46 -22.14
N SER A 65 -9.08 -0.11 -20.96
CA SER A 65 -7.75 0.49 -20.75
C SER A 65 -6.91 -0.33 -19.75
N PRO A 66 -6.66 -1.63 -20.01
CA PRO A 66 -5.92 -2.52 -19.10
C PRO A 66 -4.47 -2.07 -18.81
N ASP A 67 -3.84 -1.28 -19.69
CA ASP A 67 -2.53 -0.64 -19.43
C ASP A 67 -2.55 0.21 -18.16
N ILE A 68 -3.65 0.95 -17.95
CA ILE A 68 -3.85 1.77 -16.75
C ILE A 68 -3.98 0.87 -15.52
N SER A 69 -4.64 -0.28 -15.63
CA SER A 69 -4.77 -1.23 -14.52
C SER A 69 -3.43 -1.82 -14.10
N VAL A 70 -2.61 -2.26 -15.07
CA VAL A 70 -1.29 -2.84 -14.80
C VAL A 70 -0.32 -1.76 -14.31
N GLY A 71 -0.32 -0.59 -14.94
CA GLY A 71 0.46 0.57 -14.53
C GLY A 71 0.13 1.02 -13.11
N ASN A 72 -1.15 1.06 -12.74
CA ASN A 72 -1.61 1.37 -11.38
C ASN A 72 -1.01 0.40 -10.35
N VAL A 73 -1.09 -0.91 -10.59
CA VAL A 73 -0.49 -1.91 -9.70
C VAL A 73 1.02 -1.76 -9.57
N ILE A 74 1.73 -1.59 -10.69
CA ILE A 74 3.19 -1.46 -10.68
C ILE A 74 3.61 -0.18 -9.95
N GLY A 75 2.98 0.94 -10.30
CA GLY A 75 3.23 2.25 -9.70
C GLY A 75 2.96 2.26 -8.20
N SER A 76 1.80 1.76 -7.77
CA SER A 76 1.47 1.66 -6.34
C SER A 76 2.47 0.78 -5.58
N ASN A 77 2.95 -0.33 -6.16
CA ASN A 77 3.95 -1.15 -5.47
C ASN A 77 5.31 -0.48 -5.32
N ILE A 78 5.74 0.27 -6.35
CA ILE A 78 6.96 1.08 -6.29
C ILE A 78 6.80 2.20 -5.25
N ALA A 79 5.65 2.88 -5.22
CA ALA A 79 5.32 3.91 -4.25
C ALA A 79 5.29 3.35 -2.82
N ASN A 80 4.69 2.18 -2.60
CA ASN A 80 4.68 1.52 -1.29
C ASN A 80 6.09 1.17 -0.80
N ILE A 81 6.94 0.64 -1.68
CA ILE A 81 8.31 0.30 -1.30
C ILE A 81 9.14 1.57 -1.02
N LEU A 82 9.02 2.60 -1.84
CA LEU A 82 9.92 3.76 -1.78
C LEU A 82 9.31 4.92 -1.00
N LEU A 83 8.15 5.41 -1.45
CA LEU A 83 7.52 6.61 -0.91
C LEU A 83 6.89 6.38 0.47
N VAL A 84 6.19 5.27 0.68
CA VAL A 84 5.58 4.95 2.00
C VAL A 84 6.68 4.63 3.02
N THR A 85 7.71 3.89 2.63
CA THR A 85 8.92 3.69 3.47
C THR A 85 9.58 5.01 3.83
N PHE A 86 9.74 5.92 2.87
CA PHE A 86 10.25 7.27 3.14
C PHE A 86 9.38 8.01 4.15
N ALA A 87 8.08 8.09 3.91
CA ALA A 87 7.15 8.84 4.75
C ALA A 87 7.12 8.31 6.19
N ALA A 88 7.17 6.98 6.36
CA ALA A 88 7.23 6.35 7.67
C ALA A 88 8.59 6.59 8.35
N GLY A 89 9.70 6.32 7.65
CA GLY A 89 11.04 6.36 8.23
C GLY A 89 11.60 7.77 8.47
N ILE A 90 11.11 8.79 7.73
CA ILE A 90 11.44 10.20 8.01
C ILE A 90 10.70 10.71 9.25
N THR A 91 9.51 10.15 9.52
CA THR A 91 8.68 10.51 10.69
C THR A 91 9.29 9.98 11.99
N ALA A 92 9.66 8.70 12.02
CA ALA A 92 10.37 8.09 13.12
C ALA A 92 11.19 6.89 12.61
N GLU A 93 12.32 6.62 13.25
CA GLU A 93 13.16 5.46 12.91
C GLU A 93 12.39 4.15 13.15
N LEU A 94 12.29 3.32 12.10
CA LEU A 94 11.66 2.01 12.20
C LEU A 94 12.64 1.00 12.77
N LYS A 95 12.27 0.38 13.89
CA LYS A 95 13.13 -0.52 14.69
C LYS A 95 12.40 -1.81 14.99
N SER A 96 13.17 -2.83 15.38
CA SER A 96 12.64 -4.11 15.87
C SER A 96 11.63 -4.76 14.92
N ILE A 97 11.90 -4.64 13.62
CA ILE A 97 11.07 -5.22 12.56
C ILE A 97 11.14 -6.75 12.67
N LYS A 98 10.01 -7.38 12.98
CA LYS A 98 9.80 -8.82 13.08
C LYS A 98 8.92 -9.25 11.91
N VAL A 99 9.54 -9.87 10.92
CA VAL A 99 8.87 -10.43 9.73
C VAL A 99 9.39 -11.85 9.54
N SER A 100 8.48 -12.79 9.27
CA SER A 100 8.89 -14.18 9.05
C SER A 100 9.66 -14.31 7.73
N ILE A 101 10.60 -15.25 7.67
CA ILE A 101 11.34 -15.55 6.43
C ILE A 101 10.35 -15.95 5.32
N PHE A 102 9.27 -16.66 5.69
CA PHE A 102 8.21 -17.01 4.74
C PHE A 102 7.58 -15.78 4.09
N ASP A 103 7.15 -14.79 4.88
CA ASP A 103 6.48 -13.60 4.34
C ASP A 103 7.42 -12.80 3.42
N LEU A 104 8.69 -12.70 3.82
CA LEU A 104 9.69 -11.97 3.05
C LEU A 104 10.06 -12.69 1.74
N SER A 105 10.26 -14.01 1.79
CA SER A 105 10.52 -14.82 0.59
C SER A 105 9.30 -14.88 -0.32
N PHE A 106 8.09 -14.89 0.23
CA PHE A 106 6.86 -14.88 -0.56
C PHE A 106 6.66 -13.53 -1.26
N HIS A 107 6.91 -12.41 -0.57
CA HIS A 107 6.90 -11.07 -1.17
C HIS A 107 7.87 -11.00 -2.35
N LEU A 108 9.16 -11.31 -2.16
CA LEU A 108 10.13 -11.30 -3.26
C LEU A 108 9.79 -12.31 -4.36
N GLY A 109 9.33 -13.50 -3.98
CA GLY A 109 8.95 -14.57 -4.90
C GLY A 109 7.77 -14.19 -5.80
N SER A 110 6.78 -13.48 -5.27
CA SER A 110 5.64 -12.96 -6.06
C SER A 110 6.07 -11.92 -7.09
N HIS A 111 6.99 -11.01 -6.71
CA HIS A 111 7.55 -10.02 -7.64
C HIS A 111 8.43 -10.69 -8.71
N PHE A 112 9.21 -11.69 -8.32
CA PHE A 112 10.03 -12.47 -9.26
C PHE A 112 9.15 -13.27 -10.24
N LEU A 113 8.09 -13.92 -9.74
CA LEU A 113 7.14 -14.63 -10.59
C LEU A 113 6.45 -13.69 -11.58
N PHE A 114 6.02 -12.52 -11.11
CA PHE A 114 5.44 -11.50 -11.99
C PHE A 114 6.43 -11.02 -13.06
N LEU A 115 7.70 -10.79 -12.69
CA LEU A 115 8.76 -10.45 -13.65
C LEU A 115 8.94 -11.55 -14.70
N LEU A 116 9.02 -12.82 -14.30
CA LEU A 116 9.16 -13.95 -15.23
C LEU A 116 7.98 -14.05 -16.19
N ILE A 117 6.76 -13.97 -15.67
CA ILE A 117 5.56 -13.94 -16.50
C ILE A 117 5.70 -12.80 -17.49
N PHE A 118 5.93 -11.57 -17.03
CA PHE A 118 6.02 -10.39 -17.88
C PHE A 118 7.06 -10.50 -18.99
N LEU A 119 8.25 -11.03 -18.70
CA LEU A 119 9.33 -11.18 -19.69
C LEU A 119 9.03 -12.25 -20.75
N PHE A 120 8.46 -13.39 -20.36
CA PHE A 120 8.30 -14.54 -21.24
C PHE A 120 6.91 -14.69 -21.87
N THR A 121 5.86 -14.14 -21.25
CA THR A 121 4.45 -14.34 -21.66
C THR A 121 3.50 -13.25 -21.16
N PHE A 122 2.24 -13.22 -21.60
CA PHE A 122 1.26 -12.26 -21.10
C PHE A 122 0.55 -12.83 -19.87
N LEU A 123 0.14 -11.95 -18.96
CA LEU A 123 -0.73 -12.32 -17.86
C LEU A 123 -2.13 -12.60 -18.44
N ASP A 124 -2.48 -13.89 -18.53
CA ASP A 124 -3.77 -14.36 -19.00
C ASP A 124 -4.69 -14.76 -17.82
N ARG A 125 -5.85 -15.34 -18.15
CA ARG A 125 -6.81 -15.84 -17.14
C ARG A 125 -6.20 -16.97 -16.28
N SER A 126 -5.34 -17.81 -16.88
CA SER A 126 -4.71 -18.94 -16.22
C SER A 126 -3.76 -18.47 -15.11
N PHE A 127 -2.89 -17.50 -15.43
CA PHE A 127 -2.03 -16.87 -14.44
C PHE A 127 -2.83 -16.04 -13.43
N GLY A 128 -3.96 -15.46 -13.84
CA GLY A 128 -4.90 -14.78 -12.93
C GLY A 128 -5.40 -15.70 -11.81
N LEU A 129 -5.91 -16.88 -12.20
CA LEU A 129 -6.33 -17.91 -11.24
C LEU A 129 -5.18 -18.41 -10.37
N LEU A 130 -3.98 -18.58 -10.93
CA LEU A 130 -2.78 -18.94 -10.16
C LEU A 130 -2.46 -17.87 -9.10
N PHE A 131 -2.51 -16.59 -9.47
CA PHE A 131 -2.25 -15.48 -8.56
C PHE A 131 -3.27 -15.44 -7.42
N LEU A 132 -4.56 -15.60 -7.72
CA LEU A 132 -5.60 -15.68 -6.69
C LEU A 132 -5.42 -16.89 -5.76
N LEU A 133 -5.01 -18.05 -6.30
CA LEU A 133 -4.69 -19.23 -5.49
C LEU A 133 -3.50 -18.96 -4.56
N LEU A 134 -2.41 -18.39 -5.10
CA LEU A 134 -1.22 -18.02 -4.33
C LEU A 134 -1.55 -17.00 -3.25
N PHE A 135 -2.43 -16.06 -3.54
CA PHE A 135 -2.92 -15.07 -2.58
C PHE A 135 -3.64 -15.72 -1.39
N VAL A 136 -4.58 -16.64 -1.65
CA VAL A 136 -5.29 -17.37 -0.58
C VAL A 136 -4.31 -18.22 0.25
N LEU A 137 -3.37 -18.92 -0.42
CA LEU A 137 -2.32 -19.70 0.24
C LEU A 137 -1.43 -18.83 1.14
N TYR A 138 -1.08 -17.64 0.66
CA TYR A 138 -0.30 -16.68 1.42
C TYR A 138 -1.02 -16.23 2.68
N LEU A 139 -2.27 -15.78 2.58
CA LEU A 139 -3.05 -15.34 3.72
C LEU A 139 -3.16 -16.43 4.78
N PHE A 140 -3.47 -17.67 4.36
CA PHE A 140 -3.58 -18.80 5.27
C PHE A 140 -2.25 -19.10 5.98
N LYS A 141 -1.13 -19.12 5.25
CA LYS A 141 0.18 -19.43 5.82
C LYS A 141 0.71 -18.31 6.72
N SER A 142 0.53 -17.06 6.31
CA SER A 142 0.91 -15.87 7.08
C SER A 142 0.11 -15.81 8.39
N PHE A 143 -1.20 -16.08 8.34
CA PHE A 143 -2.06 -16.18 9.53
C PHE A 143 -1.54 -17.25 10.50
N ARG A 144 -1.27 -18.46 10.02
CA ARG A 144 -0.78 -19.58 10.86
C ARG A 144 0.56 -19.27 11.52
N ASN A 145 1.46 -18.60 10.79
CA ASN A 145 2.73 -18.17 11.34
C ASN A 145 2.51 -17.09 12.42
N SER A 146 1.60 -16.13 12.18
CA SER A 146 1.31 -15.04 13.10
C SER A 146 0.77 -15.50 14.46
N THR A 147 -0.05 -16.56 14.50
CA THR A 147 -0.62 -17.11 15.75
C THR A 147 0.38 -17.97 16.53
N SER A 148 1.49 -18.35 15.90
CA SER A 148 2.52 -19.18 16.52
C SER A 148 3.58 -18.35 17.25
N GLU A 149 3.59 -17.03 17.05
CA GLU A 149 4.53 -16.11 17.68
C GLU A 149 4.04 -15.66 19.05
N THR A 150 4.93 -15.66 20.05
CA THR A 150 4.65 -15.07 21.36
C THR A 150 4.57 -13.55 21.22
N ILE A 151 3.38 -13.00 21.41
CA ILE A 151 3.16 -11.55 21.33
C ILE A 151 3.58 -10.92 22.66
N GLU A 152 4.50 -9.95 22.60
CA GLU A 152 4.88 -9.15 23.77
C GLU A 152 3.67 -8.36 24.28
N GLU A 153 3.48 -8.34 25.60
CA GLU A 153 2.51 -7.46 26.26
C GLU A 153 2.90 -6.00 25.99
N SER A 154 2.31 -5.41 24.95
CA SER A 154 2.36 -3.98 24.75
C SER A 154 1.09 -3.36 25.31
N ASN A 155 1.22 -2.20 25.97
CA ASN A 155 0.07 -1.46 26.46
C ASN A 155 -0.86 -1.09 25.31
N ILE A 156 -2.15 -1.33 25.49
CA ILE A 156 -3.21 -0.90 24.57
C ILE A 156 -3.38 0.61 24.76
N GLU A 157 -3.54 1.36 23.68
CA GLU A 157 -3.83 2.79 23.80
C GLU A 157 -5.15 2.97 24.58
N ASN A 158 -5.12 3.85 25.58
CA ASN A 158 -6.29 4.09 26.43
C ASN A 158 -7.21 5.13 25.77
N ASP A 159 -7.76 4.76 24.61
CA ASP A 159 -8.76 5.53 23.88
C ASP A 159 -10.04 4.71 23.69
N LEU A 160 -11.13 5.39 23.35
CA LEU A 160 -12.46 4.76 23.20
C LEU A 160 -12.45 3.64 22.14
N PHE A 161 -11.84 3.87 20.98
CA PHE A 161 -11.87 2.94 19.85
C PHE A 161 -11.05 1.69 20.16
N SER A 162 -9.83 1.89 20.66
CA SER A 162 -8.91 0.83 21.10
C SER A 162 -9.54 -0.05 22.19
N ASN A 163 -10.17 0.55 23.19
CA ASN A 163 -10.85 -0.20 24.26
C ASN A 163 -12.04 -1.03 23.74
N LEU A 164 -12.90 -0.45 22.89
CA LEU A 164 -14.03 -1.16 22.29
C LEU A 164 -13.58 -2.29 21.37
N SER A 165 -12.60 -2.03 20.51
CA SER A 165 -12.03 -3.00 19.58
C SER A 165 -11.32 -4.14 20.30
N HIS A 166 -10.67 -3.87 21.43
CA HIS A 166 -10.04 -4.92 22.24
C HIS A 166 -11.08 -5.79 22.97
N LEU A 167 -12.15 -5.18 23.52
CA LEU A 167 -13.19 -5.92 24.24
C LEU A 167 -13.98 -6.85 23.31
N GLN A 168 -14.43 -6.34 22.16
CA GLN A 168 -15.23 -7.08 21.19
C GLN A 168 -14.73 -6.83 19.75
N PRO A 169 -13.68 -7.54 19.30
CA PRO A 169 -13.01 -7.26 18.02
C PRO A 169 -13.91 -7.48 16.80
N ILE A 170 -14.81 -8.47 16.86
CA ILE A 170 -15.75 -8.74 15.75
C ILE A 170 -16.90 -7.72 15.75
N LYS A 171 -17.50 -7.44 16.92
CA LYS A 171 -18.70 -6.61 17.02
C LYS A 171 -18.41 -5.12 16.88
N TYR A 172 -17.29 -4.64 17.44
CA TYR A 172 -16.92 -3.24 17.39
C TYR A 172 -15.64 -3.03 16.57
N GLY A 173 -14.62 -3.87 16.74
CA GLY A 173 -13.34 -3.68 16.05
C GLY A 173 -13.45 -3.65 14.53
N LEU A 174 -14.03 -4.69 13.92
CA LEU A 174 -14.19 -4.75 12.46
C LEU A 174 -15.02 -3.58 11.90
N PRO A 175 -16.22 -3.26 12.43
CA PRO A 175 -16.96 -2.07 11.98
C PRO A 175 -16.20 -0.76 12.14
N ILE A 176 -15.48 -0.57 13.26
CA ILE A 176 -14.65 0.63 13.47
C ILE A 176 -13.54 0.71 12.43
N SER A 177 -12.84 -0.38 12.16
CA SER A 177 -11.78 -0.42 11.15
C SER A 177 -12.32 -0.15 9.73
N ILE A 178 -13.48 -0.73 9.38
CA ILE A 178 -14.13 -0.46 8.09
C ILE A 178 -14.51 1.01 7.96
N LEU A 179 -15.14 1.57 9.00
CA LEU A 179 -15.48 2.99 9.01
C LEU A 179 -14.24 3.89 8.91
N ALA A 180 -13.15 3.51 9.60
CA ALA A 180 -11.90 4.24 9.56
C ALA A 180 -11.24 4.17 8.17
N ILE A 181 -11.30 3.03 7.48
CA ILE A 181 -10.89 2.90 6.07
C ILE A 181 -11.71 3.87 5.22
N ILE A 182 -13.05 3.84 5.30
CA ILE A 182 -13.92 4.73 4.53
C ILE A 182 -13.56 6.20 4.77
N ILE A 183 -13.38 6.61 6.03
CA ILE A 183 -12.96 7.98 6.38
C ILE A 183 -11.60 8.31 5.76
N THR A 184 -10.65 7.38 5.80
CA THR A 184 -9.31 7.54 5.21
C THR A 184 -9.42 7.75 3.70
N LEU A 185 -10.16 6.91 2.99
CA LEU A 185 -10.35 7.00 1.53
C LEU A 185 -11.07 8.30 1.14
N LEU A 186 -12.13 8.68 1.85
CA LEU A 186 -12.84 9.96 1.62
C LEU A 186 -11.92 11.17 1.82
N GLY A 187 -11.06 11.12 2.85
CA GLY A 187 -10.07 12.15 3.09
C GLY A 187 -9.05 12.26 1.94
N ALA A 188 -8.60 11.11 1.40
CA ALA A 188 -7.73 11.06 0.24
C ALA A 188 -8.41 11.66 -1.00
N ASP A 189 -9.64 11.25 -1.32
CA ASP A 189 -10.40 11.75 -2.48
C ASP A 189 -10.59 13.27 -2.42
N ILE A 190 -11.04 13.81 -1.27
CA ILE A 190 -11.19 15.25 -1.07
C ILE A 190 -9.84 15.98 -1.27
N THR A 191 -8.75 15.40 -0.77
CA THR A 191 -7.40 15.97 -0.89
C THR A 191 -6.96 16.04 -2.35
N VAL A 192 -7.14 14.95 -3.10
CA VAL A 192 -6.76 14.85 -4.51
C VAL A 192 -7.58 15.83 -5.35
N ASP A 193 -8.90 15.85 -5.17
CA ASP A 193 -9.80 16.77 -5.88
C ASP A 193 -9.43 18.24 -5.64
N ALA A 194 -9.12 18.58 -4.39
CA ALA A 194 -8.70 19.92 -4.03
C ALA A 194 -7.35 20.27 -4.66
N ALA A 195 -6.39 19.35 -4.66
CA ALA A 195 -5.07 19.53 -5.27
C ALA A 195 -5.17 19.73 -6.79
N ILE A 196 -6.00 18.95 -7.48
CA ILE A 196 -6.27 19.12 -8.93
C ILE A 196 -6.84 20.52 -9.20
N LYS A 197 -7.86 20.94 -8.44
CA LYS A 197 -8.47 22.28 -8.58
C LYS A 197 -7.47 23.41 -8.37
N ILE A 198 -6.58 23.29 -7.38
CA ILE A 198 -5.53 24.29 -7.12
C ILE A 198 -4.55 24.33 -8.29
N SER A 199 -4.08 23.18 -8.76
CA SER A 199 -3.15 23.07 -9.88
C SER A 199 -3.71 23.67 -11.18
N ASN A 200 -4.99 23.45 -11.46
CA ASN A 200 -5.67 24.07 -12.61
C ASN A 200 -5.70 25.60 -12.50
N ILE A 201 -5.94 26.16 -11.31
CA ILE A 201 -5.90 27.62 -11.10
C ILE A 201 -4.47 28.16 -11.29
N LEU A 202 -3.46 27.37 -10.96
CA LEU A 202 -2.05 27.70 -11.13
C LEU A 202 -1.54 27.45 -12.57
N ASN A 203 -2.41 27.05 -13.50
CA ASN A 203 -2.07 26.69 -14.88
C ASN A 203 -0.97 25.61 -14.98
N VAL A 204 -0.96 24.67 -14.03
CA VAL A 204 -0.15 23.46 -14.12
C VAL A 204 -0.73 22.58 -15.22
N SER A 205 0.10 21.93 -16.03
CA SER A 205 -0.36 21.10 -17.14
C SER A 205 -1.11 19.85 -16.65
N ASP A 206 -2.15 19.44 -17.38
CA ASP A 206 -2.91 18.20 -17.09
C ASP A 206 -2.01 16.97 -17.03
N SER A 207 -0.98 16.93 -17.90
CA SER A 207 0.07 15.91 -17.90
C SER A 207 0.80 15.84 -16.54
N PHE A 208 1.23 16.99 -16.01
CA PHE A 208 1.91 17.03 -14.71
C PHE A 208 0.97 16.62 -13.58
N ILE A 209 -0.29 17.07 -13.61
CA ILE A 209 -1.31 16.69 -12.61
C ILE A 209 -1.53 15.18 -12.60
N GLY A 210 -1.67 14.56 -13.78
CA GLY A 210 -1.85 13.11 -13.89
C GLY A 210 -0.64 12.31 -13.40
N LEU A 211 0.56 12.72 -13.83
CA LEU A 211 1.82 12.05 -13.46
C LEU A 211 2.18 12.18 -11.97
N THR A 212 1.71 13.23 -11.30
CA THR A 212 2.12 13.52 -9.92
C THR A 212 0.94 13.43 -8.95
N ILE A 213 -0.01 14.35 -9.03
CA ILE A 213 -1.07 14.49 -8.02
C ILE A 213 -1.98 13.27 -8.00
N ILE A 214 -2.41 12.78 -9.18
CA ILE A 214 -3.28 11.61 -9.26
C ILE A 214 -2.51 10.35 -8.87
N ALA A 215 -1.29 10.17 -9.39
CA ALA A 215 -0.43 9.02 -9.08
C ALA A 215 -0.06 8.93 -7.58
N LEU A 216 0.19 10.06 -6.93
CA LEU A 216 0.42 10.14 -5.48
C LEU A 216 -0.88 9.98 -4.69
N GLY A 217 -2.00 10.39 -5.28
CA GLY A 217 -3.32 10.42 -4.68
C GLY A 217 -3.80 9.05 -4.20
N THR A 218 -3.63 8.03 -5.03
CA THR A 218 -4.03 6.64 -4.70
C THR A 218 -3.22 6.07 -3.54
N SER A 219 -1.97 6.52 -3.34
CA SER A 219 -1.13 6.10 -2.21
C SER A 219 -1.25 6.97 -0.95
N LEU A 220 -2.11 8.00 -0.96
CA LEU A 220 -2.32 8.85 0.22
C LEU A 220 -2.81 8.07 1.45
N PRO A 221 -3.75 7.10 1.33
CA PRO A 221 -4.16 6.27 2.45
C PRO A 221 -2.99 5.51 3.10
N GLU A 222 -2.12 4.89 2.30
CA GLU A 222 -0.94 4.14 2.74
C GLU A 222 0.08 5.07 3.42
N ILE A 223 0.30 6.25 2.85
CA ILE A 223 1.20 7.26 3.43
C ILE A 223 0.66 7.72 4.79
N ALA A 224 -0.62 8.08 4.87
CA ALA A 224 -1.23 8.59 6.10
C ALA A 224 -1.24 7.54 7.22
N THR A 225 -1.62 6.30 6.90
CA THR A 225 -1.61 5.17 7.85
C THR A 225 -0.20 4.84 8.31
N SER A 226 0.79 4.86 7.41
CA SER A 226 2.18 4.54 7.76
C SER A 226 2.87 5.66 8.56
N ILE A 227 2.59 6.93 8.26
CA ILE A 227 3.02 8.06 9.10
C ILE A 227 2.42 7.94 10.50
N THR A 228 1.12 7.61 10.59
CA THR A 228 0.42 7.50 11.87
C THR A 228 0.94 6.32 12.71
N ALA A 229 1.13 5.16 12.08
CA ALA A 229 1.77 4.01 12.70
C ALA A 229 3.20 4.31 13.13
N SER A 230 3.95 5.10 12.36
CA SER A 230 5.33 5.50 12.67
C SER A 230 5.38 6.37 13.93
N LYS A 231 4.49 7.36 14.05
CA LYS A 231 4.35 8.18 15.26
C LYS A 231 4.00 7.35 16.51
N LYS A 232 3.27 6.25 16.33
CA LYS A 232 2.91 5.29 17.38
C LYS A 232 3.97 4.21 17.64
N GLY A 233 5.11 4.26 16.96
CA GLY A 233 6.17 3.25 17.09
C GLY A 233 5.79 1.86 16.56
N LYS A 234 4.80 1.77 15.69
CA LYS A 234 4.25 0.51 15.14
C LYS A 234 4.95 0.09 13.86
N SER A 235 6.27 -0.15 13.95
CA SER A 235 7.10 -0.53 12.78
C SER A 235 6.62 -1.81 12.10
N ASN A 236 6.18 -2.82 12.85
CA ASN A 236 5.68 -4.07 12.26
C ASN A 236 4.39 -3.88 11.46
N ILE A 237 3.50 -2.99 11.91
CA ILE A 237 2.28 -2.64 11.16
C ILE A 237 2.65 -1.98 9.83
N ILE A 238 3.63 -1.07 9.81
CA ILE A 238 4.08 -0.40 8.59
C ILE A 238 4.64 -1.41 7.58
N ILE A 239 5.50 -2.32 8.03
CA ILE A 239 6.09 -3.33 7.14
C ILE A 239 5.02 -4.34 6.68
N GLY A 240 4.08 -4.70 7.57
CA GLY A 240 2.90 -5.49 7.22
C GLY A 240 2.04 -4.82 6.16
N ASN A 241 1.82 -3.51 6.29
CA ASN A 241 1.09 -2.70 5.32
C ASN A 241 1.79 -2.72 3.95
N ILE A 242 3.08 -2.36 3.89
CA ILE A 242 3.84 -2.32 2.63
C ILE A 242 3.89 -3.69 1.94
N ILE A 243 4.22 -4.76 2.68
CA ILE A 243 4.28 -6.12 2.12
C ILE A 243 2.90 -6.59 1.70
N GLY A 244 1.90 -6.37 2.55
CA GLY A 244 0.50 -6.71 2.30
C GLY A 244 -0.02 -6.05 1.05
N SER A 245 -0.02 -4.72 0.98
CA SER A 245 -0.46 -3.93 -0.18
C SER A 245 0.21 -4.39 -1.46
N ASN A 246 1.52 -4.63 -1.46
CA ASN A 246 2.19 -5.14 -2.65
C ASN A 246 1.70 -6.51 -3.10
N ILE A 247 1.41 -7.41 -2.15
CA ILE A 247 0.87 -8.74 -2.43
C ILE A 247 -0.59 -8.66 -2.88
N TYR A 248 -1.43 -7.79 -2.30
CA TYR A 248 -2.78 -7.54 -2.82
C TYR A 248 -2.71 -7.03 -4.24
N ASN A 249 -1.89 -6.02 -4.51
CA ASN A 249 -1.78 -5.43 -5.83
C ASN A 249 -1.34 -6.47 -6.88
N LEU A 250 -0.31 -7.28 -6.60
CA LEU A 250 0.13 -8.30 -7.55
C LEU A 250 -0.82 -9.47 -7.65
N LEU A 251 -1.22 -10.08 -6.52
CA LEU A 251 -1.87 -11.38 -6.54
C LEU A 251 -3.40 -11.28 -6.53
N LEU A 252 -3.97 -10.30 -5.83
CA LEU A 252 -5.41 -10.08 -5.81
C LEU A 252 -5.85 -9.20 -6.98
N ILE A 253 -5.29 -8.00 -7.15
CA ILE A 253 -5.75 -7.03 -8.14
C ILE A 253 -5.41 -7.49 -9.55
N LEU A 254 -4.13 -7.75 -9.89
CA LEU A 254 -3.80 -8.28 -11.21
C LEU A 254 -4.43 -9.66 -11.44
N GLY A 255 -4.46 -10.50 -10.40
CA GLY A 255 -5.07 -11.82 -10.47
C GLY A 255 -6.56 -11.77 -10.83
N PHE A 256 -7.30 -10.82 -10.26
CA PHE A 256 -8.72 -10.63 -10.53
C PHE A 256 -8.97 -9.92 -11.87
N THR A 257 -8.23 -8.84 -12.15
CA THR A 257 -8.39 -8.06 -13.39
C THR A 257 -8.01 -8.85 -14.64
N SER A 258 -7.08 -9.81 -14.55
CA SER A 258 -6.74 -10.67 -15.69
C SER A 258 -7.78 -11.74 -16.02
N LEU A 259 -8.82 -11.91 -15.20
CA LEU A 259 -9.96 -12.77 -15.50
C LEU A 259 -10.91 -12.17 -16.54
N PHE A 260 -10.86 -10.85 -16.74
CA PHE A 260 -11.69 -10.15 -17.71
C PHE A 260 -11.27 -10.47 -19.15
N GLU A 261 -12.22 -10.45 -20.08
CA GLU A 261 -11.95 -10.88 -21.46
C GLU A 261 -10.98 -9.95 -22.21
N ASN A 262 -11.02 -8.65 -21.89
CA ASN A 262 -10.26 -7.61 -22.59
C ASN A 262 -8.94 -7.26 -21.88
N PHE A 263 -8.37 -8.18 -21.09
CA PHE A 263 -7.12 -7.94 -20.40
C PHE A 263 -5.90 -8.12 -21.32
N SER A 264 -5.63 -7.13 -22.16
CA SER A 264 -4.48 -7.09 -23.07
C SER A 264 -3.74 -5.76 -22.94
N TYR A 265 -2.51 -5.79 -22.43
CA TYR A 265 -1.71 -4.61 -22.15
C TYR A 265 -0.41 -4.60 -22.98
N ASN A 266 0.13 -3.41 -23.21
CA ASN A 266 1.38 -3.19 -23.92
C ASN A 266 2.58 -3.39 -22.99
N LYS A 267 3.26 -4.52 -23.17
CA LYS A 267 4.48 -4.85 -22.42
C LYS A 267 5.64 -3.89 -22.66
N GLU A 268 5.76 -3.33 -23.85
CA GLU A 268 6.89 -2.47 -24.19
C GLU A 268 6.87 -1.20 -23.32
N LEU A 269 5.68 -0.60 -23.18
CA LEU A 269 5.44 0.56 -22.32
C LEU A 269 5.76 0.30 -20.85
N LEU A 270 5.49 -0.90 -20.35
CA LEU A 270 5.61 -1.24 -18.92
C LEU A 270 6.90 -1.96 -18.54
N SER A 271 7.73 -2.34 -19.53
CA SER A 271 8.90 -3.21 -19.33
C SER A 271 9.92 -2.67 -18.33
N LYS A 272 10.25 -1.38 -18.44
CA LYS A 272 11.18 -0.70 -17.53
C LYS A 272 10.63 -0.68 -16.11
N ASP A 273 9.34 -0.39 -15.95
CA ASP A 273 8.70 -0.23 -14.65
C ASP A 273 8.63 -1.56 -13.89
N VAL A 274 8.38 -2.68 -14.57
CA VAL A 274 8.40 -4.01 -13.97
C VAL A 274 9.80 -4.39 -13.48
N ILE A 275 10.85 -4.05 -14.22
CA ILE A 275 12.24 -4.28 -13.79
C ILE A 275 12.56 -3.42 -12.56
N ILE A 276 12.19 -2.13 -12.57
CA ILE A 276 12.38 -1.22 -11.44
C ILE A 276 11.63 -1.74 -10.21
N LEU A 277 10.39 -2.18 -10.37
CA LEU A 277 9.59 -2.79 -9.30
C LEU A 277 10.30 -4.01 -8.69
N PHE A 278 10.80 -4.93 -9.52
CA PHE A 278 11.53 -6.09 -9.02
C PHE A 278 12.78 -5.68 -8.23
N LEU A 279 13.60 -4.76 -8.78
CA LEU A 279 14.79 -4.26 -8.10
C LEU A 279 14.46 -3.56 -6.78
N ALA A 280 13.41 -2.73 -6.74
CA ALA A 280 12.95 -2.08 -5.53
C ALA A 280 12.51 -3.13 -4.48
N SER A 281 11.75 -4.15 -4.89
CA SER A 281 11.32 -5.23 -3.99
C SER A 281 12.49 -6.05 -3.45
N MET A 282 13.53 -6.28 -4.27
CA MET A 282 14.74 -6.98 -3.88
C MET A 282 15.54 -6.17 -2.85
N VAL A 283 15.75 -4.87 -3.10
CA VAL A 283 16.46 -3.98 -2.16
C VAL A 283 15.69 -3.87 -0.84
N PHE A 284 14.37 -3.67 -0.90
CA PHE A 284 13.51 -3.65 0.28
C PHE A 284 13.63 -4.95 1.07
N THR A 285 13.57 -6.10 0.39
CA THR A 285 13.73 -7.41 1.00
C THR A 285 15.08 -7.54 1.70
N ILE A 286 16.17 -7.10 1.08
CA ILE A 286 17.52 -7.13 1.67
C ILE A 286 17.59 -6.24 2.92
N ILE A 287 17.01 -5.04 2.88
CA ILE A 287 16.96 -4.12 4.03
C ILE A 287 16.30 -4.79 5.24
N ILE A 288 15.13 -5.40 5.03
CA ILE A 288 14.38 -6.08 6.10
C ILE A 288 15.11 -7.35 6.57
N PHE A 289 15.60 -8.18 5.64
CA PHE A 289 16.33 -9.41 5.96
C PHE A 289 17.59 -9.15 6.80
N LYS A 290 18.36 -8.13 6.41
CA LYS A 290 19.58 -7.71 7.13
C LYS A 290 19.28 -6.89 8.39
N LYS A 291 18.01 -6.68 8.73
CA LYS A 291 17.55 -5.88 9.87
C LYS A 291 18.17 -4.48 9.89
N ILE A 292 18.34 -3.88 8.71
CA ILE A 292 18.84 -2.52 8.58
C ILE A 292 17.77 -1.57 9.13
N LYS A 293 18.18 -0.67 10.03
CA LYS A 293 17.27 0.33 10.59
C LYS A 293 16.83 1.31 9.51
N ILE A 294 15.53 1.49 9.33
CA ILE A 294 14.97 2.46 8.40
C ILE A 294 14.84 3.78 9.15
N GLY A 295 15.94 4.54 9.20
CA GLY A 295 15.98 5.91 9.71
C GLY A 295 16.03 6.95 8.59
N LYS A 296 16.45 8.18 8.93
CA LYS A 296 16.47 9.32 8.00
C LYS A 296 17.26 9.04 6.70
N ILE A 297 18.42 8.40 6.80
CA ILE A 297 19.29 8.14 5.64
C ILE A 297 18.61 7.21 4.63
N VAL A 298 18.15 6.04 5.09
CA VAL A 298 17.44 5.07 4.23
C VAL A 298 16.19 5.70 3.63
N SER A 299 15.45 6.48 4.42
CA SER A 299 14.24 7.16 3.97
C SER A 299 14.53 8.16 2.85
N VAL A 300 15.56 8.99 3.01
CA VAL A 300 15.96 9.96 1.98
C VAL A 300 16.43 9.26 0.70
N LEU A 301 17.15 8.13 0.82
CA LEU A 301 17.52 7.33 -0.34
C LEU A 301 16.29 6.76 -1.07
N CYS A 302 15.32 6.22 -0.34
CA CYS A 302 14.05 5.76 -0.92
C CYS A 302 13.33 6.89 -1.66
N PHE A 303 13.28 8.09 -1.09
CA PHE A 303 12.69 9.25 -1.75
C PHE A 303 13.44 9.66 -3.02
N ILE A 304 14.78 9.69 -2.99
CA ILE A 304 15.60 9.99 -4.17
C ILE A 304 15.34 8.97 -5.28
N PHE A 305 15.31 7.67 -4.96
CA PHE A 305 15.00 6.63 -5.95
C PHE A 305 13.59 6.78 -6.54
N TYR A 306 12.61 7.16 -5.71
CA TYR A 306 11.26 7.42 -6.20
C TYR A 306 11.20 8.64 -7.13
N LEU A 307 11.93 9.72 -6.81
CA LEU A 307 12.06 10.89 -7.70
C LEU A 307 12.74 10.53 -9.01
N LEU A 308 13.81 9.73 -8.97
CA LEU A 308 14.49 9.26 -10.18
C LEU A 308 13.56 8.39 -11.05
N TYR A 309 12.72 7.56 -10.42
CA TYR A 309 11.68 6.80 -11.12
C TYR A 309 10.66 7.73 -11.81
N LEU A 310 10.11 8.72 -11.09
CA LEU A 310 9.18 9.70 -11.66
C LEU A 310 9.81 10.49 -12.82
N LEU A 311 11.08 10.89 -12.70
CA LEU A 311 11.81 11.57 -13.77
C LEU A 311 12.00 10.65 -15.00
N SER A 312 12.37 9.39 -14.78
CA SER A 312 12.48 8.41 -15.86
C SER A 312 11.15 8.19 -16.59
N LEU A 313 10.04 8.18 -15.84
CA LEU A 313 8.70 8.03 -16.39
C LEU A 313 8.28 9.28 -17.17
N TYR A 314 8.62 10.48 -16.69
CA TYR A 314 8.40 11.73 -17.40
C TYR A 314 9.12 11.75 -18.76
N PHE A 315 10.43 11.52 -18.79
CA PHE A 315 11.23 11.54 -20.04
C PHE A 315 10.90 10.41 -21.02
N SER A 316 10.22 9.34 -20.58
CA SER A 316 9.80 8.25 -21.47
C SER A 316 8.46 8.53 -22.14
N ASN A 317 7.65 9.45 -21.59
CA ASN A 317 6.28 9.74 -22.06
C ASN A 317 6.10 11.16 -22.64
N PHE A 318 7.07 12.04 -22.44
CA PHE A 318 7.09 13.44 -22.91
C PHE A 318 8.47 13.81 -23.47
#